data_AF-A0A519TDK8-F1
#
_entry.id   AF-A0A519TDK8-F1
#
_cell.length_a   1.000
_cell.length_b   1.000
_cell.length_c   1.000
_cell.angle_alpha   90.00
_cell.angle_beta   90.00
_cell.angle_gamma   90.00
#
_symmetry.space_group_name_H-M   'P 1'
#
loop_
_entity.id
_entity.type
_entity.pdbx_description
1 polymer ?
#
loop_
_entity_poly.entity_id
_entity_poly.type
_entity_poly.pdbx_seq_one_letter_code
_entity_poly.pdbx_strand_id
1 'polypeptide(L)'
;MNTEADVFVGFSANGPQPVAIENTNMQVENSAGEKINIYRNRFKANEKVVLNGRIAVLAVAPPSELEPAYDLKTVTSYKATDAKLMGQSIVRQDLMDKPRVIFKEIVGGILEWSISVGVAETYSLTIKYHNPSNQPMKAKIEFFSADGTLMRTEQAEFAPTKVGKWNYLNTSTGSMINAGSYKVRLIATDAKGLAVDALDVQ
;
A
#
# COMPACT_ATOMS: atom_id res chain seq x y z
N MET A 1 9.90 36.82 -14.14
CA MET A 1 8.44 36.78 -14.41
C MET A 1 8.08 35.32 -14.57
N ASN A 2 7.01 34.84 -13.94
CA ASN A 2 6.56 33.46 -14.11
C ASN A 2 6.12 33.26 -15.57
N THR A 3 6.76 32.33 -16.27
CA THR A 3 6.47 32.01 -17.67
C THR A 3 5.34 30.98 -17.81
N GLU A 4 4.91 30.40 -16.70
CA GLU A 4 3.88 29.35 -16.61
C GLU A 4 3.06 29.54 -15.32
N ALA A 5 1.89 28.91 -15.24
CA ALA A 5 1.06 28.83 -14.03
C ALA A 5 0.31 27.50 -13.96
N ASP A 6 0.15 26.97 -12.74
CA ASP A 6 -0.72 25.82 -12.47
C ASP A 6 -2.14 26.33 -12.20
N VAL A 7 -3.11 25.82 -12.97
CA VAL A 7 -4.54 26.11 -12.82
C VAL A 7 -5.22 24.89 -12.24
N PHE A 8 -5.79 25.05 -11.05
CA PHE A 8 -6.57 24.05 -10.33
C PHE A 8 -8.06 24.32 -10.53
N VAL A 9 -8.81 23.31 -10.95
CA VAL A 9 -10.24 23.41 -11.22
C VAL A 9 -11.01 22.26 -10.58
N GLY A 10 -12.12 22.58 -9.95
CA GLY A 10 -13.12 21.62 -9.48
C GLY A 10 -14.45 21.88 -10.16
N PHE A 11 -15.09 20.83 -10.67
CA PHE A 11 -16.39 20.90 -11.34
C PHE A 11 -17.50 20.44 -10.39
N SER A 12 -18.65 21.13 -10.40
CA SER A 12 -19.84 20.59 -9.72
C SER A 12 -20.30 19.31 -10.42
N ALA A 13 -20.94 18.39 -9.69
CA ALA A 13 -21.51 17.19 -10.28
C ALA A 13 -22.35 17.54 -11.53
N ASN A 14 -22.03 16.91 -12.67
CA ASN A 14 -22.65 17.06 -14.01
C ASN A 14 -22.01 18.06 -15.01
N GLY A 15 -20.76 18.47 -14.84
CA GLY A 15 -20.00 19.15 -15.91
C GLY A 15 -19.20 18.20 -16.80
N PRO A 16 -19.06 18.46 -18.12
CA PRO A 16 -18.08 17.75 -18.95
C PRO A 16 -16.67 17.95 -18.40
N GLN A 17 -15.90 16.88 -18.25
CA GLN A 17 -14.49 16.97 -17.85
C GLN A 17 -13.68 17.51 -19.04
N PRO A 18 -12.85 18.57 -18.89
CA PRO A 18 -12.05 19.05 -20.00
C PRO A 18 -10.99 18.02 -20.40
N VAL A 19 -10.66 18.00 -21.69
CA VAL A 19 -9.62 17.14 -22.26
C VAL A 19 -8.26 17.65 -21.78
N ALA A 20 -7.39 16.73 -21.33
CA ALA A 20 -6.02 16.99 -20.84
C ALA A 20 -5.91 17.76 -19.52
N ILE A 21 -6.65 17.35 -18.48
CA ILE A 21 -6.44 17.81 -17.10
C ILE A 21 -6.02 16.63 -16.22
N GLU A 22 -4.95 16.81 -15.44
CA GLU A 22 -4.44 15.85 -14.48
C GLU A 22 -5.37 15.76 -13.26
N ASN A 23 -5.74 14.55 -12.85
CA ASN A 23 -6.45 14.34 -11.58
C ASN A 23 -5.44 14.41 -10.43
N THR A 24 -5.65 15.32 -9.47
CA THR A 24 -4.73 15.50 -8.35
C THR A 24 -5.00 14.54 -7.19
N ASN A 25 -6.07 13.75 -7.24
CA ASN A 25 -6.64 12.96 -6.13
C ASN A 25 -7.00 13.80 -4.90
N MET A 26 -7.00 15.13 -5.00
CA MET A 26 -7.43 16.02 -3.93
C MET A 26 -8.95 16.24 -4.00
N GLN A 27 -9.56 16.39 -2.83
CA GLN A 27 -10.96 16.80 -2.70
C GLN A 27 -11.04 18.02 -1.81
N VAL A 28 -11.96 18.92 -2.16
CA VAL A 28 -12.40 20.02 -1.29
C VAL A 28 -13.84 19.79 -0.92
N GLU A 29 -14.22 20.21 0.28
CA GLU A 29 -15.57 20.08 0.81
C GLU A 29 -16.11 21.48 1.11
N ASN A 30 -17.31 21.77 0.62
CA ASN A 30 -17.99 23.04 0.94
C ASN A 30 -18.76 22.93 2.26
N SER A 31 -19.30 24.05 2.75
CA SER A 31 -20.08 24.09 3.99
C SER A 31 -21.38 23.27 3.98
N ALA A 32 -21.82 22.80 2.81
CA ALA A 32 -22.97 21.90 2.66
C ALA A 32 -22.57 20.41 2.63
N GLY A 33 -21.27 20.09 2.80
CA GLY A 33 -20.76 18.72 2.77
C GLY A 33 -20.57 18.14 1.37
N GLU A 34 -20.69 18.95 0.31
CA GLU A 34 -20.45 18.52 -1.06
C GLU A 34 -18.95 18.40 -1.32
N LYS A 35 -18.52 17.21 -1.74
CA LYS A 35 -17.12 16.92 -2.08
C LYS A 35 -16.88 17.12 -3.57
N ILE A 36 -15.85 17.90 -3.89
CA ILE A 36 -15.49 18.27 -5.26
C ILE A 36 -14.06 17.80 -5.50
N ASN A 37 -13.88 16.95 -6.52
CA ASN A 37 -12.55 16.56 -6.98
C ASN A 37 -11.85 17.74 -7.64
N ILE A 38 -10.55 17.88 -7.36
CA ILE A 38 -9.70 18.91 -7.93
C ILE A 38 -8.82 18.31 -9.02
N TYR A 39 -8.71 19.06 -10.12
CA TYR A 39 -7.91 18.72 -11.27
C TYR A 39 -6.92 19.85 -11.55
N ARG A 40 -5.78 19.56 -12.16
CA ARG A 40 -4.71 20.51 -12.47
C ARG A 40 -4.33 20.48 -13.95
N ASN A 41 -4.10 21.65 -14.54
CA ASN A 41 -3.37 21.75 -15.80
C ASN A 41 -2.39 22.94 -15.74
N ARG A 42 -1.27 22.85 -16.45
CA ARG A 42 -0.23 23.88 -16.52
C ARG A 42 -0.33 24.64 -17.83
N PHE A 43 -0.34 25.97 -17.73
CA PHE A 43 -0.49 26.85 -18.89
C PHE A 43 0.69 27.81 -19.00
N LYS A 44 1.07 28.15 -20.22
CA LYS A 44 2.09 29.17 -20.48
C LYS A 44 1.50 30.58 -20.34
N ALA A 45 2.37 31.56 -20.10
CA ALA A 45 1.98 32.96 -20.12
C ALA A 45 1.26 33.31 -21.45
N ASN A 46 0.12 34.01 -21.35
CA ASN A 46 -0.77 34.40 -22.45
C ASN A 46 -1.53 33.25 -23.14
N GLU A 47 -1.47 32.02 -22.63
CA GLU A 47 -2.28 30.92 -23.13
C GLU A 47 -3.75 31.08 -22.69
N LYS A 48 -4.69 30.80 -23.60
CA LYS A 48 -6.12 30.90 -23.32
C LYS A 48 -6.61 29.62 -22.64
N VAL A 49 -7.03 29.74 -21.39
CA VAL A 49 -7.67 28.64 -20.65
C VAL A 49 -9.15 28.54 -21.03
N VAL A 50 -9.58 27.39 -21.53
CA VAL A 50 -10.99 27.09 -21.83
C VAL A 50 -11.46 25.99 -20.90
N LEU A 51 -12.32 26.34 -19.94
CA LEU A 51 -12.92 25.40 -19.00
C LEU A 51 -14.37 25.17 -19.40
N ASN A 52 -14.67 23.96 -19.87
CA ASN A 52 -16.02 23.56 -20.23
C ASN A 52 -16.71 22.94 -19.01
N GLY A 53 -17.85 23.50 -18.60
CA GLY A 53 -18.66 22.97 -17.49
C GLY A 53 -18.92 23.97 -16.37
N ARG A 54 -19.66 23.53 -15.36
CA ARG A 54 -19.98 24.35 -14.18
C ARG A 54 -18.82 24.27 -13.19
N ILE A 55 -18.03 25.33 -13.15
CA ILE A 55 -16.88 25.46 -12.25
C ILE A 55 -17.39 25.73 -10.83
N ALA A 56 -17.00 24.87 -9.90
CA ALA A 56 -17.27 25.04 -8.47
C ALA A 56 -16.08 25.67 -7.74
N VAL A 57 -14.86 25.35 -8.18
CA VAL A 57 -13.61 25.88 -7.61
C VAL A 57 -12.63 26.20 -8.74
N LEU A 58 -11.97 27.36 -8.66
CA LEU A 58 -10.88 27.76 -9.53
C LEU A 58 -9.79 28.41 -8.69
N ALA A 59 -8.56 27.92 -8.80
CA ALA A 59 -7.39 28.53 -8.18
C ALA A 59 -6.23 28.55 -9.17
N VAL A 60 -5.42 29.60 -9.11
CA VAL A 60 -4.22 29.75 -9.94
C VAL A 60 -3.04 29.97 -9.01
N ALA A 61 -2.00 29.17 -9.19
CA ALA A 61 -0.78 29.26 -8.40
C ALA A 61 0.46 29.31 -9.32
N PRO A 62 1.57 29.90 -8.85
CA PRO A 62 2.87 29.70 -9.48
C PRO A 62 3.13 28.20 -9.66
N PRO A 63 3.76 27.77 -10.77
CA PRO A 63 4.13 26.38 -10.96
C PRO A 63 4.95 25.92 -9.78
N SER A 64 4.59 24.79 -9.19
CA SER A 64 5.48 24.19 -8.22
C SER A 64 6.65 23.54 -8.96
N GLU A 65 7.88 23.82 -8.50
CA GLU A 65 9.06 23.00 -8.79
C GLU A 65 9.15 21.78 -7.86
N LEU A 66 8.23 21.67 -6.90
CA LEU A 66 8.03 20.41 -6.22
C LEU A 66 7.57 19.42 -7.28
N GLU A 67 8.41 18.43 -7.54
CA GLU A 67 8.00 17.19 -8.16
C GLU A 67 6.64 16.81 -7.54
N PRO A 68 5.64 16.38 -8.34
CA PRO A 68 4.46 15.75 -7.77
C PRO A 68 4.93 14.73 -6.72
N ALA A 69 4.10 14.44 -5.72
CA ALA A 69 4.36 13.29 -4.85
C ALA A 69 4.26 12.01 -5.70
N TYR A 70 5.25 11.78 -6.57
CA TYR A 70 5.42 10.64 -7.46
C TYR A 70 5.84 9.40 -6.69
N ASP A 71 5.97 9.51 -5.37
CA ASP A 71 6.17 8.40 -4.46
C ASP A 71 5.08 8.33 -3.39
N LEU A 72 3.83 8.45 -3.81
CA LEU A 72 2.72 7.81 -3.09
C LEU A 72 2.28 6.57 -3.87
N LYS A 73 3.22 5.64 -4.09
CA LYS A 73 2.84 4.30 -4.52
C LYS A 73 1.75 3.79 -3.59
N THR A 74 0.63 3.39 -4.16
CA THR A 74 -0.54 2.99 -3.39
C THR A 74 -0.18 1.76 -2.57
N VAL A 75 -0.23 1.88 -1.25
CA VAL A 75 -0.03 0.74 -0.36
C VAL A 75 -1.30 -0.10 -0.38
N THR A 76 -1.16 -1.35 -0.80
CA THR A 76 -2.24 -2.34 -0.70
C THR A 76 -1.99 -3.24 0.50
N SER A 77 -2.92 -3.26 1.45
CA SER A 77 -2.81 -4.05 2.68
C SER A 77 -3.59 -5.35 2.60
N TYR A 78 -2.92 -6.47 2.91
CA TYR A 78 -3.47 -7.82 2.94
C TYR A 78 -3.47 -8.33 4.37
N LYS A 79 -4.66 -8.42 5.00
CA LYS A 79 -4.78 -8.89 6.38
C LYS A 79 -4.35 -10.34 6.52
N ALA A 80 -3.58 -10.64 7.57
CA ALA A 80 -3.19 -12.00 7.89
C ALA A 80 -4.42 -12.89 8.17
N THR A 81 -5.49 -12.34 8.74
CA THR A 81 -6.72 -13.09 9.02
C THR A 81 -7.46 -13.56 7.77
N ASP A 82 -7.23 -12.92 6.62
CA ASP A 82 -7.90 -13.24 5.36
C ASP A 82 -7.04 -14.18 4.50
N ALA A 83 -5.77 -14.35 4.89
CA ALA A 83 -4.81 -15.23 4.25
C ALA A 83 -5.05 -16.72 4.57
N LYS A 84 -4.41 -17.58 3.76
CA LYS A 84 -4.48 -19.03 3.95
C LYS A 84 -3.51 -19.45 5.04
N LEU A 85 -4.03 -20.21 6.02
CA LEU A 85 -3.25 -20.83 7.08
C LEU A 85 -3.03 -22.30 6.71
N MET A 86 -1.79 -22.78 6.77
CA MET A 86 -1.44 -24.17 6.51
C MET A 86 -0.61 -24.73 7.66
N GLY A 87 -0.81 -26.01 7.96
CA GLY A 87 -0.26 -26.66 9.15
C GLY A 87 -1.16 -26.52 10.37
N GLN A 88 -0.86 -27.27 11.44
CA GLN A 88 -1.65 -27.30 12.67
C GLN A 88 -1.18 -26.30 13.73
N SER A 89 0.01 -25.70 13.55
CA SER A 89 0.64 -24.80 14.51
C SER A 89 0.44 -23.31 14.19
N ILE A 90 -0.64 -22.95 13.50
CA ILE A 90 -1.00 -21.56 13.18
C ILE A 90 -2.51 -21.37 13.30
N VAL A 91 -2.95 -20.34 14.01
CA VAL A 91 -4.38 -20.13 14.31
C VAL A 91 -4.77 -18.67 14.20
N ARG A 92 -6.07 -18.41 14.05
CA ARG A 92 -6.67 -17.09 14.28
C ARG A 92 -7.05 -17.00 15.76
N GLN A 93 -6.60 -15.95 16.43
CA GLN A 93 -6.93 -15.71 17.83
C GLN A 93 -6.92 -14.20 18.12
N ASP A 94 -7.76 -13.76 19.04
CA ASP A 94 -7.76 -12.38 19.49
C ASP A 94 -6.46 -12.00 20.21
N LEU A 95 -5.93 -10.84 19.82
CA LEU A 95 -4.78 -10.20 20.42
C LEU A 95 -4.96 -8.69 20.28
N MET A 96 -4.93 -7.95 21.39
CA MET A 96 -5.23 -6.51 21.42
C MET A 96 -6.62 -6.19 20.83
N ASP A 97 -7.64 -6.90 21.33
CA ASP A 97 -9.07 -6.69 21.00
C ASP A 97 -9.45 -6.91 19.53
N LYS A 98 -8.58 -7.57 18.75
CA LYS A 98 -8.84 -7.89 17.34
C LYS A 98 -8.29 -9.27 16.99
N PRO A 99 -8.90 -9.98 16.04
CA PRO A 99 -8.38 -11.25 15.56
C PRO A 99 -7.04 -11.03 14.84
N ARG A 100 -6.06 -11.88 15.15
CA ARG A 100 -4.73 -11.93 14.55
C ARG A 100 -4.39 -13.36 14.16
N VAL A 101 -3.36 -13.53 13.33
CA VAL A 101 -2.77 -14.84 13.09
C VAL A 101 -1.60 -15.04 14.04
N ILE A 102 -1.59 -16.15 14.76
CA ILE A 102 -0.55 -16.48 15.75
C ILE A 102 0.04 -17.85 15.44
N PHE A 103 1.36 -17.92 15.35
CA PHE A 103 2.12 -19.17 15.29
C PHE A 103 2.21 -19.77 16.69
N LYS A 104 1.74 -21.01 16.87
CA LYS A 104 1.62 -21.69 18.17
C LYS A 104 2.82 -22.55 18.53
N GLU A 105 3.59 -22.98 17.52
CA GLU A 105 4.81 -23.75 17.72
C GLU A 105 5.98 -23.13 16.96
N ILE A 106 7.19 -23.63 17.27
CA ILE A 106 8.47 -23.16 16.70
C ILE A 106 8.47 -23.31 15.17
N VAL A 107 7.92 -24.42 14.67
CA VAL A 107 7.88 -24.79 13.24
C VAL A 107 6.50 -25.30 12.82
N GLY A 108 6.32 -25.49 11.51
CA GLY A 108 5.15 -26.18 10.93
C GLY A 108 3.97 -25.30 10.57
N GLY A 109 3.97 -24.03 11.00
CA GLY A 109 2.98 -23.04 10.61
C GLY A 109 3.38 -22.34 9.33
N ILE A 110 2.43 -22.14 8.42
CA ILE A 110 2.62 -21.35 7.20
C ILE A 110 1.44 -20.40 7.02
N LEU A 111 1.75 -19.13 6.79
CA LEU A 111 0.82 -18.10 6.40
C LEU A 111 1.06 -17.74 4.93
N GLU A 112 0.04 -17.84 4.07
CA GLU A 112 0.14 -17.55 2.64
C GLU A 112 -0.85 -16.47 2.23
N TRP A 113 -0.32 -15.31 1.82
CA TRP A 113 -1.10 -14.26 1.15
C TRP A 113 -1.13 -14.50 -0.35
N SER A 114 -2.29 -14.25 -0.95
CA SER A 114 -2.40 -14.06 -2.40
C SER A 114 -2.47 -12.55 -2.66
N ILE A 115 -1.48 -12.02 -3.38
CA ILE A 115 -1.36 -10.60 -3.69
C ILE A 115 -1.56 -10.38 -5.19
N SER A 116 -1.96 -9.17 -5.59
CA SER A 116 -2.00 -8.75 -6.98
C SER A 116 -1.36 -7.39 -7.16
N VAL A 117 -0.67 -7.23 -8.28
CA VAL A 117 0.06 -6.01 -8.65
C VAL A 117 -0.34 -5.58 -10.06
N GLY A 118 -0.40 -4.27 -10.29
CA GLY A 118 -0.99 -3.69 -11.51
C GLY A 118 0.01 -3.29 -12.59
N VAL A 119 1.30 -3.21 -12.27
CA VAL A 119 2.35 -2.75 -13.19
C VAL A 119 3.62 -3.56 -13.03
N ALA A 120 4.49 -3.51 -14.03
CA ALA A 120 5.78 -4.19 -13.96
C ALA A 120 6.78 -3.38 -13.12
N GLU A 121 7.09 -3.83 -11.91
CA GLU A 121 7.99 -3.14 -11.00
C GLU A 121 8.57 -4.06 -9.92
N THR A 122 9.56 -3.58 -9.15
CA THR A 122 9.96 -4.18 -7.88
C THR A 122 9.08 -3.61 -6.77
N TYR A 123 8.43 -4.48 -6.00
CA TYR A 123 7.53 -4.08 -4.91
C TYR A 123 8.20 -4.24 -3.55
N SER A 124 7.97 -3.29 -2.66
CA SER A 124 8.24 -3.40 -1.23
C SER A 124 7.19 -4.28 -0.56
N LEU A 125 7.63 -5.09 0.40
CA LEU A 125 6.80 -5.98 1.20
C LEU A 125 7.04 -5.69 2.67
N THR A 126 6.02 -5.21 3.38
CA THR A 126 6.11 -4.85 4.80
C THR A 126 5.21 -5.75 5.62
N ILE A 127 5.78 -6.61 6.45
CA ILE A 127 5.03 -7.47 7.36
C ILE A 127 4.88 -6.74 8.69
N LYS A 128 3.64 -6.52 9.11
CA LYS A 128 3.32 -5.95 10.43
C LYS A 128 3.12 -7.07 11.45
N TYR A 129 3.93 -7.07 12.50
CA TYR A 129 4.00 -8.17 13.46
C TYR A 129 4.16 -7.73 14.92
N HIS A 130 3.88 -8.67 15.82
CA HIS A 130 4.09 -8.58 17.25
C HIS A 130 4.87 -9.80 17.72
N ASN A 131 6.09 -9.58 18.24
CA ASN A 131 6.92 -10.59 18.90
C ASN A 131 6.95 -10.25 20.41
N PRO A 132 6.18 -10.96 21.25
CA PRO A 132 6.10 -10.68 22.68
C PRO A 132 7.30 -11.22 23.49
N SER A 133 8.21 -11.96 22.86
CA SER A 133 9.36 -12.56 23.56
C SER A 133 10.53 -11.59 23.70
N ASN A 134 11.52 -11.96 24.51
CA ASN A 134 12.76 -11.20 24.69
C ASN A 134 13.86 -11.59 23.68
N GLN A 135 13.57 -12.49 22.73
CA GLN A 135 14.53 -12.97 21.73
C GLN A 135 13.97 -12.77 20.31
N PRO A 136 14.84 -12.60 19.31
CA PRO A 136 14.38 -12.60 17.93
C PRO A 136 13.75 -13.95 17.53
N MET A 137 12.64 -13.90 16.82
CA MET A 137 11.99 -15.07 16.22
C MET A 137 12.39 -15.19 14.74
N LYS A 138 12.37 -16.39 14.18
CA LYS A 138 12.82 -16.64 12.80
C LYS A 138 11.73 -17.27 11.94
N ALA A 139 11.72 -16.90 10.68
CA ALA A 139 10.91 -17.52 9.65
C ALA A 139 11.65 -17.52 8.31
N LYS A 140 11.07 -18.20 7.33
CA LYS A 140 11.46 -18.13 5.93
C LYS A 140 10.34 -17.47 5.14
N ILE A 141 10.69 -16.49 4.31
CA ILE A 141 9.78 -15.85 3.36
C ILE A 141 10.01 -16.47 1.97
N GLU A 142 8.95 -16.93 1.34
CA GLU A 142 8.99 -17.44 -0.03
C GLU A 142 8.02 -16.66 -0.91
N PHE A 143 8.49 -16.24 -2.09
CA PHE A 143 7.70 -15.53 -3.08
C PHE A 143 7.47 -16.43 -4.30
N PHE A 144 6.22 -16.55 -4.74
CA PHE A 144 5.83 -17.40 -5.87
C PHE A 144 5.03 -16.62 -6.90
N SER A 145 5.20 -16.98 -8.16
CA SER A 145 4.27 -16.63 -9.24
C SER A 145 2.94 -17.38 -9.11
N ALA A 146 1.94 -16.93 -9.86
CA ALA A 146 0.60 -17.54 -9.90
C ALA A 146 0.62 -19.05 -10.23
N ASP A 147 1.54 -19.49 -11.10
CA ASP A 147 1.70 -20.89 -11.52
C ASP A 147 2.42 -21.78 -10.47
N GLY A 148 2.86 -21.20 -9.36
CA GLY A 148 3.56 -21.91 -8.28
C GLY A 148 5.07 -21.98 -8.44
N THR A 149 5.68 -21.30 -9.42
CA THR A 149 7.13 -21.18 -9.52
C THR A 149 7.68 -20.38 -8.34
N LEU A 150 8.65 -20.93 -7.62
CA LEU A 150 9.37 -20.23 -6.55
C LEU A 150 10.31 -19.20 -7.17
N MET A 151 10.07 -17.92 -6.88
CA MET A 151 10.81 -16.79 -7.45
C MET A 151 11.89 -16.28 -6.49
N ARG A 152 11.64 -16.30 -5.18
CA ARG A 152 12.59 -15.84 -4.17
C ARG A 152 12.39 -16.58 -2.86
N THR A 153 13.50 -16.83 -2.15
CA THR A 153 13.51 -17.28 -0.76
C THR A 153 14.40 -16.37 0.07
N GLU A 154 13.96 -16.04 1.28
CA GLU A 154 14.71 -15.20 2.22
C GLU A 154 14.52 -15.68 3.66
N GLN A 155 15.55 -15.58 4.49
CA GLN A 155 15.43 -15.77 5.93
C GLN A 155 14.99 -14.46 6.58
N ALA A 156 14.02 -14.52 7.47
CA ALA A 156 13.45 -13.39 8.16
C ALA A 156 13.68 -13.51 9.67
N GLU A 157 14.06 -12.39 10.29
CA GLU A 157 14.23 -12.27 11.73
C GLU A 157 13.30 -11.17 12.28
N PHE A 158 12.52 -11.53 13.29
CA PHE A 158 11.49 -10.69 13.90
C PHE A 158 11.96 -10.26 15.29
N ALA A 159 12.45 -9.03 15.40
CA ALA A 159 12.94 -8.48 16.67
C ALA A 159 11.82 -8.36 17.72
N PRO A 160 12.14 -8.45 19.03
CA PRO A 160 11.20 -8.18 20.11
C PRO A 160 10.40 -6.89 19.92
N THR A 161 9.12 -6.94 20.27
CA THR A 161 8.22 -5.78 20.25
C THR A 161 7.95 -5.28 21.66
N LYS A 162 7.81 -3.96 21.81
CA LYS A 162 7.36 -3.37 23.08
C LYS A 162 5.93 -3.82 23.37
N VAL A 163 5.59 -3.95 24.65
CA VAL A 163 4.23 -4.33 25.10
C VAL A 163 3.19 -3.40 24.47
N GLY A 164 2.17 -3.99 23.84
CA GLY A 164 1.10 -3.24 23.17
C GLY A 164 1.50 -2.54 21.86
N LYS A 165 2.68 -2.83 21.30
CA LYS A 165 3.17 -2.23 20.05
C LYS A 165 3.40 -3.28 18.96
N TRP A 166 3.38 -2.78 17.72
CA TRP A 166 3.71 -3.52 16.50
C TRP A 166 5.07 -3.08 16.00
N ASN A 167 5.82 -4.01 15.41
CA ASN A 167 6.99 -3.73 14.58
C ASN A 167 6.68 -4.08 13.12
N TYR A 168 7.61 -3.70 12.24
CA TYR A 168 7.53 -3.91 10.80
C TYR A 168 8.81 -4.57 10.30
N LEU A 169 8.65 -5.60 9.48
CA LEU A 169 9.74 -6.24 8.76
C LEU A 169 9.60 -5.87 7.29
N ASN A 170 10.61 -5.20 6.74
CA ASN A 170 10.62 -4.76 5.35
C ASN A 170 11.47 -5.72 4.51
N THR A 171 10.94 -6.13 3.37
CA THR A 171 11.66 -6.80 2.28
C THR A 171 11.07 -6.34 0.94
N SER A 172 11.31 -7.08 -0.14
CA SER A 172 10.81 -6.78 -1.47
C SER A 172 10.56 -8.04 -2.29
N THR A 173 10.09 -7.89 -3.52
CA THR A 173 10.06 -8.98 -4.51
C THR A 173 11.47 -9.41 -4.95
N GLY A 174 12.50 -8.61 -4.65
CA GLY A 174 13.91 -8.85 -4.98
C GLY A 174 14.29 -8.54 -6.42
N SER A 175 13.34 -8.61 -7.34
CA SER A 175 13.47 -8.19 -8.74
C SER A 175 12.15 -7.57 -9.24
N MET A 176 12.22 -7.00 -10.44
CA MET A 176 11.04 -6.55 -11.16
C MET A 176 10.14 -7.75 -11.49
N ILE A 177 8.86 -7.63 -11.19
CA ILE A 177 7.82 -8.60 -11.51
C ILE A 177 6.78 -7.95 -12.42
N ASN A 178 6.07 -8.74 -13.22
CA ASN A 178 5.03 -8.23 -14.10
C ASN A 178 3.73 -7.95 -13.32
N ALA A 179 2.78 -7.26 -13.97
CA ALA A 179 1.41 -7.19 -13.48
C ALA A 179 0.80 -8.60 -13.39
N GLY A 180 0.06 -8.88 -12.32
CA GLY A 180 -0.55 -10.20 -12.11
C GLY A 180 -0.68 -10.59 -10.65
N SER A 181 -1.01 -11.86 -10.43
CA SER A 181 -1.20 -12.42 -9.10
C SER A 181 0.02 -13.24 -8.65
N TYR A 182 0.32 -13.15 -7.36
CA TYR A 182 1.48 -13.76 -6.73
C TYR A 182 1.13 -14.30 -5.35
N LYS A 183 2.01 -15.11 -4.78
CA LYS A 183 1.87 -15.60 -3.41
C LYS A 183 3.09 -15.25 -2.58
N VAL A 184 2.86 -14.81 -1.35
CA VAL A 184 3.89 -14.60 -0.33
C VAL A 184 3.62 -15.58 0.80
N ARG A 185 4.59 -16.44 1.11
CA ARG A 185 4.53 -17.36 2.24
C ARG A 185 5.47 -16.90 3.34
N LEU A 186 4.97 -16.89 4.57
CA LEU A 186 5.76 -16.80 5.79
C LEU A 186 5.72 -18.16 6.50
N ILE A 187 6.88 -18.81 6.60
CA ILE A 187 7.04 -20.20 7.08
C ILE A 187 7.83 -20.18 8.38
N ALA A 188 7.23 -20.69 9.46
CA ALA A 188 7.87 -20.73 10.77
C ALA A 188 9.13 -21.61 10.78
N THR A 189 10.25 -21.06 11.23
CA THR A 189 11.50 -21.79 11.52
C THR A 189 11.92 -21.68 12.99
N ASP A 190 11.53 -20.59 13.65
CA ASP A 190 11.54 -20.40 15.10
C ASP A 190 10.54 -19.27 15.49
N ALA A 191 9.24 -19.55 15.36
CA ALA A 191 8.21 -18.50 15.38
C ALA A 191 7.16 -18.65 16.50
N LYS A 192 7.43 -19.44 17.55
CA LYS A 192 6.42 -19.70 18.60
C LYS A 192 5.99 -18.42 19.31
N GLY A 193 4.72 -18.04 19.14
CA GLY A 193 4.13 -16.83 19.71
C GLY A 193 4.18 -15.60 18.81
N LEU A 194 4.80 -15.69 17.62
CA LEU A 194 4.76 -14.61 16.64
C LEU A 194 3.32 -14.35 16.21
N ALA A 195 2.88 -13.10 16.33
CA ALA A 195 1.58 -12.66 15.83
C ALA A 195 1.74 -11.74 14.61
N VAL A 196 0.91 -11.93 13.60
CA VAL A 196 0.94 -11.17 12.34
C VAL A 196 -0.40 -10.49 12.10
N ASP A 197 -0.36 -9.20 11.74
CA ASP A 197 -1.55 -8.38 11.46
C ASP A 197 -1.81 -8.30 9.95
N ALA A 198 -0.80 -7.91 9.16
CA ALA A 198 -0.94 -7.67 7.73
C ALA A 198 0.39 -7.76 6.98
N LEU A 199 0.26 -7.91 5.66
CA LEU A 199 1.30 -7.68 4.67
C LEU A 199 0.90 -6.47 3.82
N ASP A 200 1.71 -5.43 3.83
CA ASP A 200 1.54 -4.26 2.96
C ASP A 200 2.46 -4.38 1.73
N VAL A 201 1.92 -4.07 0.56
CA VAL A 201 2.61 -4.13 -0.74
C VAL A 201 2.61 -2.73 -1.37
N GLN A 202 3.79 -2.25 -1.77
CA GLN A 202 3.99 -0.90 -2.31
C GLN A 202 4.96 -0.89 -3.50
#